data_AF-A0A1I3AC76-F1
#
_entry.id   AF-A0A1I3AC76-F1
#
_cell.length_a   1.000
_cell.length_b   1.000
_cell.length_c   1.000
_cell.angle_alpha   90.00
_cell.angle_beta   90.00
_cell.angle_gamma   90.00
#
_symmetry.space_group_name_H-M   'P 1'
#
loop_
_entity.id
_entity.type
_entity.pdbx_description
1 polymer ?
#
loop_
_entity_poly.entity_id
_entity_poly.type
_entity_poly.pdbx_seq_one_letter_code
_entity_poly.pdbx_strand_id
1 'polypeptide(L)'
;MNYKYERRGHVFQDRYKSEPVEDDYYLLIVFRYILQNPMKAGLSKGVFDYKWSSWSSYEYNQEYPVGLTDVTYIINIFGKTKEEAIDKMKRFVQKTNNDCCLDIDSGIRLTDDELRNRIKEAYPELKYQSLNQLTKEERNKALRKIKAIDGSSKLQISRITGLGAKIIHNA
;
A
#
# COMPACT_ATOMS: atom_id res chain seq x y z
N MET A 1 -8.51 22.77 17.97
CA MET A 1 -9.01 22.08 16.75
C MET A 1 -10.19 21.16 17.03
N ASN A 2 -10.07 20.18 17.94
CA ASN A 2 -11.17 19.24 18.24
C ASN A 2 -12.40 19.88 18.92
N TYR A 3 -12.18 20.87 19.78
CA TYR A 3 -13.25 21.64 20.44
C TYR A 3 -14.15 22.42 19.47
N LYS A 4 -13.60 22.88 18.32
CA LYS A 4 -14.35 23.63 17.30
C LYS A 4 -15.32 22.75 16.50
N TYR A 5 -15.12 21.43 16.50
CA TYR A 5 -15.89 20.47 15.71
C TYR A 5 -16.53 19.37 16.59
N GLU A 6 -16.60 19.57 17.91
CA GLU A 6 -17.15 18.62 18.89
C GLU A 6 -16.57 17.19 18.82
N ARG A 7 -15.35 17.05 18.32
CA ARG A 7 -14.66 15.75 18.25
C ARG A 7 -13.92 15.49 19.56
N ARG A 8 -13.96 14.25 20.04
CA ARG A 8 -13.18 13.79 21.21
C ARG A 8 -11.99 12.95 20.74
N GLY A 9 -10.83 13.09 21.39
CA GLY A 9 -9.58 12.36 21.06
C GLY A 9 -8.48 13.25 20.49
N HIS A 10 -7.41 12.64 19.95
CA HIS A 10 -6.31 13.34 19.28
C HIS A 10 -6.61 13.56 17.78
N VAL A 11 -6.25 14.73 17.23
CA VAL A 11 -6.43 15.04 15.79
C VAL A 11 -5.61 14.09 14.91
N PHE A 12 -4.41 13.75 15.38
CA PHE A 12 -3.51 12.80 14.77
C PHE A 12 -3.53 11.53 15.60
N GLN A 13 -3.86 10.40 14.96
CA GLN A 13 -3.95 9.12 15.65
C GLN A 13 -2.60 8.39 15.76
N ASP A 14 -1.68 8.63 14.82
CA ASP A 14 -0.36 7.99 14.74
C ASP A 14 0.71 8.93 14.17
N ARG A 15 1.97 8.50 14.23
CA ARG A 15 3.08 9.16 13.50
C ARG A 15 2.89 9.02 11.99
N TYR A 16 3.33 10.02 11.23
CA TYR A 16 3.36 9.92 9.77
C TYR A 16 4.37 8.85 9.34
N LYS A 17 4.05 8.16 8.23
CA LYS A 17 5.01 7.29 7.53
C LYS A 17 5.87 8.15 6.60
N SER A 18 7.15 7.82 6.51
CA SER A 18 8.12 8.51 5.66
C SER A 18 8.96 7.48 4.95
N GLU A 19 8.90 7.45 3.63
CA GLU A 19 9.66 6.56 2.78
C GLU A 19 10.27 7.38 1.64
N PRO A 20 11.58 7.26 1.35
CA PRO A 20 12.20 8.00 0.27
C PRO A 20 11.70 7.52 -1.09
N VAL A 21 11.53 8.46 -2.03
CA VAL A 21 11.28 8.15 -3.44
C VAL A 21 12.61 8.31 -4.18
N GLU A 22 13.22 7.18 -4.54
CA GLU A 22 14.60 7.15 -5.07
C GLU A 22 14.67 7.07 -6.60
N ASP A 23 13.56 6.68 -7.25
CA ASP A 23 13.50 6.54 -8.70
C ASP A 23 12.11 6.88 -9.27
N ASP A 24 12.08 7.16 -10.58
CA ASP A 24 10.88 7.51 -11.32
C ASP A 24 9.83 6.39 -11.30
N TYR A 25 10.26 5.13 -11.25
CA TYR A 25 9.35 3.99 -11.23
C TYR A 25 8.53 3.96 -9.93
N TYR A 26 9.19 4.13 -8.78
CA TYR A 26 8.52 4.22 -7.49
C TYR A 26 7.70 5.50 -7.36
N LEU A 27 8.16 6.62 -7.93
CA LEU A 27 7.37 7.84 -8.01
C LEU A 27 6.02 7.60 -8.69
N LEU A 28 6.00 6.86 -9.81
CA LEU A 28 4.76 6.54 -10.51
C LEU A 28 3.83 5.63 -9.69
N ILE A 29 4.39 4.72 -8.88
CA ILE A 29 3.63 3.90 -7.94
C ILE A 29 2.96 4.80 -6.88
N VAL A 30 3.72 5.71 -6.27
CA VAL A 30 3.21 6.69 -5.29
C VAL A 30 2.13 7.57 -5.90
N PHE A 31 2.35 8.06 -7.13
CA PHE A 31 1.39 8.87 -7.86
C PHE A 31 0.06 8.15 -8.05
N ARG A 32 0.10 6.89 -8.52
CA ARG A 32 -1.10 6.05 -8.67
C ARG A 32 -1.77 5.78 -7.33
N TYR A 33 -1.00 5.47 -6.30
CA TYR A 33 -1.50 5.20 -4.96
C TYR A 33 -2.29 6.40 -4.42
N ILE A 34 -1.72 7.60 -4.44
CA ILE A 34 -2.35 8.82 -3.94
C ILE A 34 -3.70 9.06 -4.63
N LEU A 35 -3.75 8.92 -5.96
CA LEU A 35 -4.99 9.13 -6.72
C LEU A 35 -6.03 8.03 -6.47
N GLN A 36 -5.62 6.76 -6.35
CA GLN A 36 -6.55 5.66 -6.10
C GLN A 36 -7.07 5.60 -4.65
N ASN A 37 -6.37 6.20 -3.69
CA ASN A 37 -6.71 6.10 -2.27
C ASN A 37 -8.15 6.49 -1.91
N PRO A 38 -8.70 7.63 -2.38
CA PRO A 38 -10.08 7.99 -2.06
C PRO A 38 -11.10 6.95 -2.53
N MET A 39 -10.89 6.38 -3.71
CA MET A 39 -11.74 5.31 -4.23
C MET A 39 -11.59 4.02 -3.39
N LYS A 40 -10.34 3.60 -3.10
CA LYS A 40 -10.05 2.42 -2.27
C LYS A 40 -10.61 2.56 -0.84
N ALA A 41 -10.67 3.79 -0.31
CA ALA A 41 -11.23 4.11 1.00
C ALA A 41 -12.77 4.30 0.98
N GLY A 42 -13.43 4.14 -0.17
CA GLY A 42 -14.88 4.34 -0.30
C GLY A 42 -15.35 5.80 -0.23
N LEU A 43 -14.42 6.76 -0.32
CA LEU A 43 -14.72 8.20 -0.32
C LEU A 43 -15.14 8.72 -1.69
N SER A 44 -14.89 7.97 -2.76
CA SER A 44 -15.18 8.33 -4.14
C SER A 44 -15.58 7.12 -4.97
N LYS A 45 -16.44 7.32 -5.99
CA LYS A 45 -16.83 6.26 -6.93
C LYS A 45 -15.78 6.03 -8.02
N GLY A 46 -15.11 7.08 -8.45
CA GLY A 46 -14.00 7.04 -9.42
C GLY A 46 -12.74 7.69 -8.87
N VAL A 47 -11.60 7.33 -9.48
CA VAL A 47 -10.28 7.85 -9.11
C VAL A 47 -10.19 9.36 -9.30
N PHE A 48 -10.80 9.89 -10.37
CA PHE A 48 -10.73 11.32 -10.72
C PHE A 48 -11.87 12.16 -10.16
N ASP A 49 -12.86 11.55 -9.49
CA ASP A 49 -14.02 12.28 -8.95
C ASP A 49 -13.72 12.95 -7.60
N TYR A 50 -12.59 12.61 -6.98
CA TYR A 50 -12.22 13.15 -5.67
C TYR A 50 -11.66 14.56 -5.78
N LYS A 51 -12.50 15.55 -5.45
CA LYS A 51 -12.21 16.99 -5.56
C LYS A 51 -11.03 17.49 -4.73
N TRP A 52 -10.59 16.73 -3.72
CA TRP A 52 -9.46 17.11 -2.86
C TRP A 52 -8.18 16.36 -3.24
N SER A 53 -7.93 16.24 -4.54
CA SER A 53 -6.70 15.71 -5.13
C SER A 53 -6.08 16.75 -6.07
N SER A 54 -4.80 16.60 -6.39
CA SER A 54 -4.11 17.46 -7.36
C SER A 54 -4.44 17.11 -8.82
N TRP A 55 -5.33 16.15 -9.09
CA TRP A 55 -5.67 15.72 -10.45
C TRP A 55 -6.17 16.88 -11.33
N SER A 56 -6.94 17.82 -10.74
CA SER A 56 -7.44 19.00 -11.45
C SER A 56 -6.32 19.92 -11.95
N SER A 57 -5.19 19.98 -11.25
CA SER A 57 -4.01 20.72 -11.68
C SER A 57 -3.42 20.13 -12.96
N TYR A 58 -3.37 18.80 -13.05
CA TYR A 58 -2.88 18.11 -14.24
C TYR A 58 -3.83 18.28 -15.43
N GLU A 59 -5.10 17.93 -15.26
CA GLU A 59 -6.03 17.87 -16.38
C GLU A 59 -6.49 19.26 -16.82
N TYR A 60 -6.97 20.07 -15.87
CA TYR A 60 -7.68 21.31 -16.16
C TYR A 60 -6.85 22.57 -15.93
N ASN A 61 -5.57 22.45 -15.51
CA ASN A 61 -4.77 23.57 -14.99
C ASN A 61 -5.50 24.32 -13.85
N GLN A 62 -6.31 23.58 -13.08
CA GLN A 62 -7.08 24.13 -11.98
C GLN A 62 -6.39 23.75 -10.67
N GLU A 63 -5.70 24.73 -10.10
CA GLU A 63 -4.94 24.57 -8.88
C GLU A 63 -5.43 25.55 -7.80
N TYR A 64 -5.41 25.11 -6.55
CA TYR A 64 -5.61 25.99 -5.41
C TYR A 64 -4.80 25.54 -4.19
N PRO A 65 -3.98 26.42 -3.58
CA PRO A 65 -3.55 27.74 -4.07
C PRO A 65 -2.62 27.63 -5.29
N VAL A 66 -2.60 28.67 -6.14
CA VAL A 66 -1.75 28.74 -7.34
C VAL A 66 -0.27 28.59 -6.96
N GLY A 67 0.45 27.71 -7.66
CA GLY A 67 1.88 27.45 -7.49
C GLY A 67 2.22 26.36 -6.47
N LEU A 68 1.25 25.57 -6.00
CA LEU A 68 1.47 24.51 -5.01
C LEU A 68 2.08 23.22 -5.62
N THR A 69 1.80 22.94 -6.89
CA THR A 69 1.96 21.65 -7.55
C THR A 69 2.75 21.85 -8.83
N ASP A 70 3.95 21.28 -8.88
CA ASP A 70 4.66 21.16 -10.15
C ASP A 70 4.14 19.95 -10.93
N VAL A 71 3.35 20.22 -11.96
CA VAL A 71 2.79 19.19 -12.83
C VAL A 71 3.77 18.76 -13.94
N THR A 72 4.80 19.57 -14.21
CA THR A 72 5.67 19.46 -15.38
C THR A 72 6.45 18.17 -15.37
N TYR A 73 7.03 17.82 -14.22
CA TYR A 73 7.87 16.64 -14.08
C TYR A 73 7.11 15.35 -14.39
N ILE A 74 5.94 15.15 -13.78
CA ILE A 74 5.10 13.98 -14.04
C ILE A 74 4.59 13.98 -15.48
N ILE A 75 4.13 15.11 -16.02
CA ILE A 75 3.67 15.21 -17.42
C ILE A 75 4.77 14.74 -18.38
N ASN A 76 6.01 15.19 -18.16
CA ASN A 76 7.16 14.85 -19.01
C ASN A 76 7.56 13.36 -18.94
N ILE A 77 7.27 12.66 -17.83
CA ILE A 77 7.46 11.20 -17.74
C ILE A 77 6.51 10.47 -18.69
N PHE A 78 5.28 10.97 -18.87
CA PHE A 78 4.25 10.27 -19.65
C PHE A 78 4.25 10.63 -21.15
N GLY A 79 4.55 11.88 -21.54
CA GLY A 79 4.44 12.30 -22.93
C GLY A 79 5.18 13.58 -23.27
N LYS A 80 5.31 13.86 -24.56
CA LYS A 80 5.92 15.10 -25.07
C LYS A 80 4.92 16.24 -25.12
N THR A 81 3.65 15.92 -25.31
CA THR A 81 2.55 16.88 -25.25
C THR A 81 1.69 16.61 -24.02
N LYS A 82 1.02 17.65 -23.54
CA LYS A 82 0.14 17.54 -22.38
C LYS A 82 -1.01 16.56 -22.66
N GLU A 83 -1.60 16.62 -23.84
CA GLU A 83 -2.73 15.79 -24.22
C GLU A 83 -2.36 14.30 -24.22
N GLU A 84 -1.20 13.96 -24.79
CA GLU A 84 -0.66 12.61 -24.81
C GLU A 84 -0.37 12.11 -23.38
N ALA A 85 0.28 12.97 -22.57
CA ALA A 85 0.61 12.64 -21.20
C ALA A 85 -0.65 12.36 -20.37
N ILE A 86 -1.67 13.22 -20.46
CA ILE A 86 -2.93 13.06 -19.71
C ILE A 86 -3.66 11.77 -20.09
N ASP A 87 -3.73 11.42 -21.37
CA ASP A 87 -4.33 10.16 -21.81
C ASP A 87 -3.60 8.94 -21.22
N LYS A 88 -2.26 8.92 -21.29
CA LYS A 88 -1.46 7.83 -20.72
C LYS A 88 -1.56 7.78 -19.19
N MET A 89 -1.57 8.93 -18.52
CA MET A 89 -1.77 9.04 -17.08
C MET A 89 -3.11 8.45 -16.66
N LYS A 90 -4.20 8.79 -17.37
CA LYS A 90 -5.53 8.23 -17.09
C LYS A 90 -5.53 6.71 -17.18
N ARG A 91 -4.99 6.15 -18.26
CA ARG A 91 -4.86 4.70 -18.45
C ARG A 91 -4.00 4.04 -17.37
N PHE A 92 -2.88 4.66 -17.01
CA PHE A 92 -1.97 4.16 -15.98
C PHE A 92 -2.62 4.12 -14.59
N VAL A 93 -3.32 5.19 -14.21
CA VAL A 93 -3.96 5.37 -12.91
C VAL A 93 -5.23 4.51 -12.78
N GLN A 94 -5.98 4.29 -13.84
CA GLN A 94 -7.19 3.44 -13.80
C GLN A 94 -6.87 1.94 -13.78
N LYS A 95 -5.64 1.55 -14.12
CA LYS A 95 -5.26 0.14 -14.15
C LYS A 95 -5.32 -0.49 -12.75
N THR A 96 -6.01 -1.63 -12.65
CA THR A 96 -5.94 -2.51 -11.48
C THR A 96 -4.50 -2.93 -11.24
N ASN A 97 -4.04 -2.82 -10.00
CA ASN A 97 -2.66 -3.07 -9.62
C ASN A 97 -2.62 -3.65 -8.20
N ASN A 98 -1.52 -4.33 -7.91
CA ASN A 98 -1.19 -4.82 -6.58
C ASN A 98 0.02 -4.04 -6.03
N ASP A 99 0.07 -2.73 -6.32
CA ASP A 99 1.20 -1.92 -5.89
C ASP A 99 1.27 -1.89 -4.37
N CYS A 100 2.45 -2.19 -3.85
CA CYS A 100 2.81 -1.92 -2.46
C CYS A 100 3.38 -0.50 -2.42
N CYS A 101 2.55 0.48 -2.09
CA CYS A 101 2.98 1.85 -1.86
C CYS A 101 2.89 2.15 -0.37
N LEU A 102 4.02 2.56 0.21
CA LEU A 102 4.25 2.62 1.64
C LEU A 102 4.12 1.23 2.28
N ASP A 103 4.70 1.01 3.46
CA ASP A 103 4.42 -0.19 4.29
C ASP A 103 2.97 -0.19 4.83
N ILE A 104 1.98 0.19 4.02
CA ILE A 104 0.55 0.18 4.29
C ILE A 104 0.03 -1.11 3.68
N ASP A 105 -0.21 -2.13 4.52
CA ASP A 105 -0.85 -3.40 4.13
C ASP A 105 -2.12 -3.09 3.32
N SER A 106 -2.06 -3.23 2.00
CA SER A 106 -3.12 -2.92 1.05
C SER A 106 -4.16 -4.04 1.02
N GLY A 107 -5.00 -4.11 2.06
CA GLY A 107 -6.42 -4.46 1.88
C GLY A 107 -6.77 -5.85 1.35
N ILE A 108 -6.02 -6.91 1.68
CA ILE A 108 -6.60 -8.17 2.18
C ILE A 108 -5.74 -8.54 3.38
N ARG A 109 -6.01 -7.90 4.52
CA ARG A 109 -5.32 -8.27 5.75
C ARG A 109 -6.11 -9.40 6.37
N LEU A 110 -5.63 -10.63 6.22
CA LEU A 110 -6.10 -11.71 7.06
C LEU A 110 -5.93 -11.28 8.50
N THR A 111 -6.92 -11.47 9.37
CA THR A 111 -6.65 -11.38 10.81
C THR A 111 -5.63 -12.45 11.19
N ASP A 112 -4.98 -12.32 12.34
CA ASP A 112 -4.07 -13.38 12.83
C ASP A 112 -4.82 -14.73 12.90
N ASP A 113 -6.11 -14.73 13.22
CA ASP A 113 -6.96 -15.93 13.23
C ASP A 113 -7.27 -16.47 11.84
N GLU A 114 -7.57 -15.60 10.87
CA GLU A 114 -7.77 -16.03 9.48
C GLU A 114 -6.49 -16.60 8.86
N LEU A 115 -5.33 -16.02 9.19
CA LEU A 115 -4.04 -16.55 8.77
C LEU A 115 -3.78 -17.92 9.42
N ARG A 116 -4.09 -18.09 10.72
CA ARG A 116 -4.00 -19.40 11.40
C ARG A 116 -4.91 -20.43 10.74
N ASN A 117 -6.14 -20.06 10.41
CA ASN A 117 -7.10 -20.96 9.77
C ASN A 117 -6.62 -21.35 8.36
N ARG A 118 -6.16 -20.39 7.55
CA ARG A 118 -5.58 -20.69 6.22
C ARG A 118 -4.35 -21.58 6.29
N ILE A 119 -3.47 -21.39 7.29
CA ILE A 119 -2.32 -22.28 7.50
C ILE A 119 -2.80 -23.69 7.84
N LYS A 120 -3.79 -23.85 8.73
CA LYS A 120 -4.34 -25.16 9.10
C LYS A 120 -5.04 -25.86 7.94
N GLU A 121 -5.72 -25.11 7.08
CA GLU A 121 -6.41 -25.65 5.89
C GLU A 121 -5.41 -26.05 4.80
N ALA A 122 -4.44 -25.19 4.48
CA ALA A 122 -3.49 -25.42 3.41
C ALA A 122 -2.36 -26.40 3.79
N TYR A 123 -1.97 -26.41 5.08
CA TYR A 123 -0.83 -27.18 5.60
C TYR A 123 -1.15 -27.75 7.00
N PRO A 124 -2.07 -28.71 7.12
CA PRO A 124 -2.51 -29.26 8.41
C PRO A 124 -1.37 -29.91 9.24
N GLU A 125 -0.33 -30.42 8.57
CA GLU A 125 0.86 -30.98 9.20
C GLU A 125 1.84 -29.91 9.74
N LEU A 126 1.67 -28.64 9.34
CA LEU A 126 2.60 -27.57 9.65
C LEU A 126 2.35 -27.00 11.06
N LYS A 127 3.22 -27.36 12.01
CA LYS A 127 3.25 -26.76 13.35
C LYS A 127 3.92 -25.38 13.34
N TYR A 128 3.20 -24.36 12.84
CA TYR A 128 3.72 -22.99 12.70
C TYR A 128 4.12 -22.32 14.05
N GLN A 129 3.62 -22.82 15.18
CA GLN A 129 3.97 -22.33 16.53
C GLN A 129 5.35 -22.81 17.01
N SER A 130 5.87 -23.90 16.44
CA SER A 130 7.12 -24.54 16.85
C SER A 130 8.24 -24.37 15.81
N LEU A 131 8.10 -23.40 14.89
CA LEU A 131 9.10 -23.16 13.84
C LEU A 131 10.48 -22.76 14.39
N ASN A 132 10.54 -22.30 15.63
CA ASN A 132 11.79 -22.02 16.36
C ASN A 132 12.57 -23.28 16.76
N GLN A 133 11.92 -24.44 16.83
CA GLN A 133 12.53 -25.72 17.18
C GLN A 133 13.02 -26.51 15.96
N LEU A 134 12.66 -26.07 14.75
CA LEU A 134 13.05 -26.71 13.50
C LEU A 134 14.45 -26.28 13.06
N THR A 135 15.07 -27.10 12.20
CA THR A 135 16.31 -26.70 11.53
C THR A 135 16.08 -25.47 10.66
N LYS A 136 17.16 -24.73 10.36
CA LYS A 136 17.10 -23.52 9.51
C LYS A 136 16.44 -23.81 8.16
N GLU A 137 16.73 -24.97 7.57
CA GLU A 137 16.22 -25.37 6.27
C GLU A 137 14.72 -25.67 6.30
N GLU A 138 14.26 -26.47 7.26
CA GLU A 138 12.85 -26.80 7.46
C GLU A 138 12.01 -25.56 7.81
N ARG A 139 12.54 -24.71 8.70
CA ARG A 139 11.92 -23.43 9.06
C ARG A 139 11.76 -22.52 7.85
N ASN A 140 12.81 -22.37 7.03
CA ASN A 140 12.73 -21.50 5.86
C ASN A 140 11.75 -22.05 4.81
N LYS A 141 11.70 -23.39 4.63
CA LYS A 141 10.70 -24.04 3.78
C LYS A 141 9.27 -23.79 4.26
N ALA A 142 9.03 -23.86 5.57
CA ALA A 142 7.76 -23.52 6.20
C ALA A 142 7.38 -22.04 6.00
N LEU A 143 8.33 -21.12 6.21
CA LEU A 143 8.10 -19.68 6.05
C LEU A 143 7.76 -19.31 4.60
N ARG A 144 8.37 -19.96 3.61
CA ARG A 144 8.02 -19.76 2.18
C ARG A 144 6.58 -20.17 1.88
N LYS A 145 6.14 -21.31 2.43
CA LYS A 145 4.74 -21.77 2.32
C LYS A 145 3.78 -20.75 2.94
N ILE A 146 4.07 -20.25 4.14
CA ILE A 146 3.21 -19.26 4.82
C ILE A 146 3.20 -17.93 4.04
N LYS A 147 4.35 -17.47 3.54
CA LYS A 147 4.46 -16.23 2.73
C LYS A 147 3.73 -16.32 1.39
N ALA A 148 3.49 -17.53 0.88
CA ALA A 148 2.73 -17.75 -0.35
C ALA A 148 1.21 -17.69 -0.14
N ILE A 149 0.73 -17.57 1.11
CA ILE A 149 -0.70 -17.37 1.38
C ILE A 149 -1.04 -15.91 1.08
N ASP A 150 -1.96 -15.71 0.13
CA ASP A 150 -2.45 -14.39 -0.25
C ASP A 150 -3.01 -13.63 0.95
N GLY A 151 -2.56 -12.39 1.14
CA GLY A 151 -2.95 -11.56 2.28
C GLY A 151 -2.18 -11.81 3.58
N SER A 152 -1.10 -12.59 3.56
CA SER A 152 -0.20 -12.76 4.71
C SER A 152 0.85 -11.63 4.78
N SER A 153 0.91 -10.94 5.92
CA SER A 153 1.94 -9.91 6.18
C SER A 153 3.10 -10.47 7.00
N LYS A 154 4.33 -10.00 6.74
CA LYS A 154 5.54 -10.39 7.49
C LYS A 154 5.38 -10.18 9.00
N LEU A 155 4.68 -9.13 9.39
CA LEU A 155 4.41 -8.81 10.80
C LEU A 155 3.47 -9.83 11.45
N GLN A 156 2.52 -10.38 10.69
CA GLN A 156 1.58 -11.37 11.19
C GLN A 156 2.26 -12.71 11.36
N ILE A 157 3.06 -13.12 10.37
CA ILE A 157 3.91 -14.29 10.46
C ILE A 157 4.80 -14.18 11.71
N SER A 158 5.37 -13.00 11.98
CA SER A 158 6.17 -12.76 13.19
C SER A 158 5.37 -12.97 14.48
N ARG A 159 4.16 -12.42 14.58
CA ARG A 159 3.29 -12.56 15.76
C ARG A 159 2.79 -13.98 16.00
N ILE A 160 2.41 -14.71 14.94
CA ILE A 160 1.85 -16.07 15.10
C ILE A 160 2.93 -17.16 15.28
N THR A 161 4.15 -16.93 14.76
CA THR A 161 5.26 -17.89 14.85
C THR A 161 6.28 -17.56 15.94
N GLY A 162 6.25 -16.34 16.48
CA GLY A 162 7.24 -15.83 17.44
C GLY A 162 8.62 -15.56 16.84
N LEU A 163 8.79 -15.67 15.52
CA LEU A 163 10.07 -15.45 14.84
C LEU A 163 10.29 -13.96 14.53
N GLY A 164 11.53 -13.51 14.68
CA GLY A 164 11.92 -12.14 14.36
C GLY A 164 11.77 -11.81 12.86
N ALA A 165 11.37 -10.58 12.53
CA ALA A 165 11.12 -10.13 11.16
C ALA A 165 12.31 -10.36 10.20
N LYS A 166 13.55 -10.23 10.68
CA LYS A 166 14.77 -10.48 9.90
C LYS A 166 14.89 -11.95 9.44
N ILE A 167 14.45 -12.90 10.27
CA ILE A 167 14.43 -14.33 9.93
C ILE A 167 13.39 -14.60 8.84
N ILE A 168 12.22 -13.97 8.96
CA ILE A 168 11.10 -14.12 8.01
C ILE A 168 11.44 -13.47 6.66
N HIS A 169 12.16 -12.35 6.68
CA HIS A 169 12.65 -11.69 5.48
C HIS A 169 13.62 -12.59 4.69
N ASN A 170 14.57 -13.20 5.40
CA ASN A 170 15.66 -13.98 4.81
C ASN A 170 15.33 -15.45 4.54
N ALA A 171 14.07 -15.85 4.75
CA ALA A 171 13.56 -17.18 4.43
C ALA A 171 12.93 -17.21 3.04
#